data_AF-A0A8H2WWR4-F1
#
_entry.id   AF-A0A8H2WWR4-F1
#
_cell.length_a   1.000
_cell.length_b   1.000
_cell.length_c   1.000
_cell.angle_alpha   90.00
_cell.angle_beta   90.00
_cell.angle_gamma   90.00
#
_symmetry.space_group_name_H-M   'P 1'
#
loop_
_entity.id
_entity.type
_entity.pdbx_description
1 polymer ?
#
loop_
_entity_poly.entity_id
_entity_poly.type
_entity_poly.pdbx_seq_one_letter_code
_entity_poly.pdbx_strand_id
1 'polypeptide(L)'
;MPCYGGFYVAPSTWTDWIQSRRSPHPPYNMWNVATAERIIEKVMAEKDIQHLFRVRMVPIPQSEPYESSYGLMAYRRRRPDCQYLPPREDSPADLDGQRMLKDLVGLTASEWRTLWYDGESPNHGCRFVLPSACSDDERQA
;
A
#
# COMPACT_ATOMS: atom_id res chain seq x y z
N MET A 1 13.98 2.06 -10.10
CA MET A 1 13.88 1.96 -8.62
C MET A 1 12.46 1.52 -8.27
N PRO A 2 12.22 0.67 -7.26
CA PRO A 2 10.84 0.32 -6.91
C PRO A 2 10.11 1.58 -6.46
N CYS A 3 8.91 1.81 -6.94
CA CYS A 3 7.99 2.80 -6.38
C CYS A 3 6.59 2.19 -6.34
N TYR A 4 5.77 2.58 -5.38
CA TYR A 4 4.42 2.06 -5.24
C TYR A 4 3.40 3.16 -5.51
N GLY A 5 2.50 2.94 -6.46
CA GLY A 5 1.29 3.76 -6.66
C GLY A 5 0.07 3.02 -6.11
N GLY A 6 -0.69 3.68 -5.24
CA GLY A 6 -1.82 3.05 -4.55
C GLY A 6 -2.27 3.79 -3.31
N PHE A 7 -2.90 3.06 -2.39
CA PHE A 7 -3.51 3.61 -1.18
C PHE A 7 -2.64 3.32 0.03
N TYR A 8 -2.21 4.36 0.72
CA TYR A 8 -1.39 4.24 1.92
C TYR A 8 -2.28 4.08 3.15
N VAL A 9 -1.96 3.12 4.00
CA VAL A 9 -2.61 2.90 5.30
C VAL A 9 -1.59 3.20 6.39
N ALA A 10 -1.97 4.13 7.27
CA ALA A 10 -1.13 4.57 8.37
C ALA A 10 -0.77 3.42 9.33
N PRO A 11 0.40 3.49 10.00
CA PRO A 11 0.85 2.43 10.89
C PRO A 11 -0.14 2.05 11.97
N SER A 12 -0.69 3.05 12.67
CA SER A 12 -1.72 2.83 13.70
C SER A 12 -2.94 2.13 13.11
N THR A 13 -3.41 2.59 11.95
CA THR A 13 -4.62 2.05 11.31
C THR A 13 -4.50 0.58 10.95
N TRP A 14 -3.43 0.14 10.29
CA TRP A 14 -3.29 -1.28 9.96
C TRP A 14 -2.98 -2.13 11.21
N THR A 15 -2.25 -1.57 12.18
CA THR A 15 -1.93 -2.28 13.44
C THR A 15 -3.19 -2.52 14.26
N ASP A 16 -3.99 -1.48 14.51
CA ASP A 16 -5.26 -1.56 15.24
C ASP A 16 -6.22 -2.53 14.55
N TRP A 17 -6.27 -2.49 13.21
CA TRP A 17 -7.10 -3.39 12.42
C TRP A 17 -6.69 -4.87 12.54
N ILE A 18 -5.39 -5.17 12.58
CA ILE A 18 -4.93 -6.56 12.80
C ILE A 18 -5.26 -7.00 14.23
N GLN A 19 -5.03 -6.13 15.21
CA GLN A 19 -5.30 -6.40 16.62
C GLN A 19 -6.79 -6.68 16.87
N SER A 20 -7.68 -5.89 16.26
CA SER A 20 -9.14 -6.07 16.43
C SER A 20 -9.68 -7.38 15.86
N ARG A 21 -8.90 -8.09 15.03
CA ARG A 21 -9.34 -9.30 14.31
C ARG A 21 -8.76 -10.60 14.85
N ARG A 22 -7.87 -10.57 15.86
CA ARG A 22 -7.25 -11.79 16.38
C ARG A 22 -7.43 -11.95 17.87
N SER A 23 -8.21 -12.97 18.22
CA SER A 23 -8.19 -13.63 19.53
C SER A 23 -7.84 -15.11 19.31
N PRO A 24 -6.81 -15.68 19.98
CA PRO A 24 -5.90 -15.05 20.92
C PRO A 24 -4.77 -14.31 20.19
N HIS A 25 -4.27 -13.24 20.83
CA HIS A 25 -3.16 -12.42 20.35
C HIS A 25 -1.87 -13.25 20.30
N PRO A 26 -1.23 -13.43 19.14
CA PRO A 26 0.12 -13.99 19.13
C PRO A 26 1.06 -13.01 19.84
N PRO A 27 2.10 -13.52 20.54
CA PRO A 27 3.05 -12.66 21.23
C PRO A 27 3.70 -11.68 20.25
N TYR A 28 3.99 -10.46 20.74
CA TYR A 28 4.49 -9.32 19.96
C TYR A 28 5.77 -9.64 19.13
N ASN A 29 6.50 -10.69 19.51
CA ASN A 29 7.69 -11.18 18.83
C ASN A 29 7.43 -12.00 17.53
N MET A 30 6.18 -12.34 17.19
CA MET A 30 5.81 -12.97 15.92
C MET A 30 5.45 -11.97 14.81
N TRP A 31 5.50 -10.67 15.09
CA TRP A 31 5.12 -9.62 14.16
C TRP A 31 6.28 -9.33 13.20
N ASN A 32 6.39 -10.14 12.15
CA ASN A 32 7.20 -9.77 11.00
C ASN A 32 6.32 -9.18 9.89
N VAL A 33 6.91 -8.28 9.10
CA VAL A 33 6.27 -7.60 7.95
C VAL A 33 5.48 -8.58 7.07
N ALA A 34 6.06 -9.73 6.76
CA ALA A 34 5.44 -10.75 5.91
C ALA A 34 4.15 -11.33 6.52
N THR A 35 4.07 -11.43 7.85
CA THR A 35 2.87 -11.92 8.53
C THR A 35 1.72 -10.91 8.43
N ALA A 36 2.01 -9.61 8.58
CA ALA A 36 1.00 -8.56 8.42
C ALA A 36 0.43 -8.53 7.00
N GLU A 37 1.31 -8.54 5.99
CA GLU A 37 0.91 -8.62 4.58
C GLU A 37 -0.01 -9.82 4.33
N ARG A 38 0.41 -11.02 4.74
CA ARG A 38 -0.36 -12.26 4.53
C ARG A 38 -1.74 -12.23 5.19
N ILE A 39 -1.87 -11.65 6.38
CA ILE A 39 -3.17 -11.54 7.06
C ILE A 39 -4.12 -10.65 6.26
N ILE A 40 -3.63 -9.51 5.80
CA ILE A 40 -4.43 -8.55 5.04
C ILE A 40 -4.79 -9.13 3.67
N GLU A 41 -3.84 -9.75 2.97
CA GLU A 41 -4.11 -10.44 1.70
C GLU A 41 -5.14 -11.56 1.85
N LYS A 42 -5.13 -12.30 2.98
CA LYS A 42 -6.13 -13.31 3.26
C LYS A 42 -7.53 -12.70 3.36
N VAL A 43 -7.70 -11.59 4.07
CA VAL A 43 -9.01 -10.92 4.17
C VAL A 43 -9.42 -10.33 2.82
N MET A 44 -8.49 -9.78 2.05
CA MET A 44 -8.78 -9.36 0.68
C MET A 44 -9.28 -10.52 -0.19
N ALA A 45 -8.73 -11.73 0.00
CA ALA A 45 -9.19 -12.93 -0.69
C ALA A 45 -10.59 -13.37 -0.24
N GLU A 46 -10.88 -13.32 1.06
CA GLU A 46 -12.22 -13.61 1.62
C GLU A 46 -13.29 -12.62 1.14
N LYS A 47 -12.88 -11.42 0.70
CA LYS A 47 -13.75 -10.36 0.18
C LYS A 47 -13.75 -10.26 -1.35
N ASP A 48 -13.10 -11.20 -2.02
CA ASP A 48 -12.94 -11.27 -3.47
C ASP A 48 -12.36 -9.99 -4.10
N ILE A 49 -11.40 -9.33 -3.45
CA ILE A 49 -10.68 -8.16 -4.00
C ILE A 49 -9.17 -8.36 -4.14
N GLN A 50 -8.66 -9.55 -3.84
CA GLN A 50 -7.27 -9.99 -4.02
C GLN A 50 -6.78 -9.92 -5.46
N HIS A 51 -7.70 -9.91 -6.43
CA HIS A 51 -7.39 -9.77 -7.85
C HIS A 51 -7.19 -8.30 -8.25
N LEU A 52 -7.73 -7.35 -7.46
CA LEU A 52 -7.59 -5.91 -7.65
C LEU A 52 -6.33 -5.38 -6.98
N PHE A 53 -6.12 -5.77 -5.72
CA PHE A 53 -5.06 -5.24 -4.87
C PHE A 53 -4.04 -6.30 -4.47
N ARG A 54 -2.80 -5.86 -4.28
CA ARG A 54 -1.78 -6.48 -3.44
C ARG A 54 -1.42 -5.50 -2.33
N VAL A 55 -0.84 -6.01 -1.26
CA VAL A 55 -0.29 -5.16 -0.20
C VAL A 55 1.20 -5.35 -0.04
N ARG A 56 1.86 -4.30 0.42
CA ARG A 56 3.27 -4.31 0.80
C ARG A 56 3.45 -3.42 2.03
N MET A 57 4.20 -3.88 3.01
CA MET A 57 4.71 -3.01 4.05
C MET A 57 5.83 -2.16 3.46
N VAL A 58 5.73 -0.87 3.68
CA VAL A 58 6.65 0.12 3.12
C VAL A 58 7.22 0.97 4.24
N PRO A 59 8.48 1.43 4.15
CA PRO A 59 9.02 2.39 5.10
C PRO A 59 8.12 3.63 5.17
N ILE A 60 8.10 4.26 6.34
CA ILE A 60 7.34 5.49 6.53
C ILE A 60 8.09 6.67 5.92
N PRO A 61 7.44 7.48 5.08
CA PRO A 61 8.04 8.72 4.61
C PRO A 61 8.42 9.66 5.75
N GLN A 62 9.55 10.35 5.64
CA GLN A 62 9.98 11.33 6.65
C GLN A 62 8.96 12.46 6.86
N SER A 63 8.10 12.71 5.85
CA SER A 63 7.02 13.69 5.93
C SER A 63 5.86 13.26 6.85
N GLU A 64 5.79 12.00 7.24
CA GLU A 64 4.70 11.47 8.07
C GLU A 64 5.13 11.41 9.56
N PRO A 65 4.25 11.78 10.51
CA PRO A 65 4.61 12.00 11.91
C PRO A 65 4.67 10.72 12.76
N TYR A 66 4.88 9.55 12.17
CA TYR A 66 4.74 8.26 12.87
C TYR A 66 6.08 7.74 13.40
N GLU A 67 6.07 7.22 14.62
CA GLU A 67 7.25 6.60 15.27
C GLU A 67 7.50 5.13 14.84
N SER A 68 6.59 4.55 14.05
CA SER A 68 6.73 3.18 13.53
C SER A 68 7.77 3.11 12.41
N SER A 69 8.28 1.92 12.11
CA SER A 69 9.19 1.72 10.98
C SER A 69 8.46 1.50 9.65
N TYR A 70 7.17 1.10 9.69
CA TYR A 70 6.45 0.70 8.49
C TYR A 70 4.99 1.17 8.46
N GLY A 71 4.58 1.68 7.31
CA GLY A 71 3.19 1.76 6.88
C GLY A 71 2.83 0.61 5.95
N LEU A 72 1.60 0.61 5.44
CA LEU A 72 1.12 -0.38 4.49
C LEU A 72 0.68 0.32 3.20
N MET A 73 1.07 -0.24 2.07
CA MET A 73 0.67 0.23 0.75
C MET A 73 -0.19 -0.83 0.07
N ALA A 74 -1.45 -0.50 -0.24
CA ALA A 74 -2.33 -1.30 -1.07
C ALA A 74 -2.23 -0.80 -2.51
N TYR A 75 -1.65 -1.60 -3.40
CA TYR A 75 -1.37 -1.22 -4.79
C TYR A 75 -2.02 -2.20 -5.76
N ARG A 76 -2.22 -1.76 -7.00
CA ARG A 76 -2.84 -2.60 -8.02
C ARG A 76 -1.98 -3.83 -8.33
N ARG A 77 -2.61 -5.00 -8.42
CA ARG A 77 -1.93 -6.29 -8.65
C ARG A 77 -1.29 -6.48 -10.03
N ARG A 78 -1.71 -5.71 -11.05
CA ARG A 78 -1.23 -5.83 -12.43
C ARG A 78 -0.12 -4.82 -12.74
N ARG A 79 1.14 -5.27 -12.68
CA ARG A 79 2.25 -5.16 -13.67
C ARG A 79 3.56 -5.60 -12.99
N PRO A 80 4.49 -6.27 -13.70
CA PRO A 80 5.80 -6.64 -13.16
C PRO A 80 6.72 -5.43 -12.93
N ASP A 81 6.52 -4.32 -13.66
CA ASP A 81 7.41 -3.16 -13.64
C ASP A 81 6.75 -1.97 -12.94
N CYS A 82 6.97 -1.88 -11.63
CA CYS A 82 6.50 -0.79 -10.78
C CYS A 82 7.40 0.44 -10.90
N GLN A 83 7.21 1.26 -11.95
CA GLN A 83 7.71 2.63 -12.00
C GLN A 83 6.63 3.59 -12.48
N TYR A 84 5.91 4.18 -11.51
CA TYR A 84 5.01 5.33 -11.67
C TYR A 84 3.70 5.07 -12.43
N LEU A 85 2.65 4.72 -11.70
CA LEU A 85 1.29 4.61 -12.27
C LEU A 85 0.40 5.65 -11.58
N PRO A 86 0.04 6.77 -12.24
CA PRO A 86 -1.11 7.56 -11.82
C PRO A 86 -2.36 6.65 -11.76
N PRO A 87 -3.39 7.05 -10.99
CA PRO A 87 -4.64 6.34 -11.01
C PRO A 87 -5.17 6.31 -12.45
N ARG A 88 -5.59 5.14 -12.92
CA ARG A 88 -6.19 4.98 -14.23
C ARG A 88 -7.63 5.47 -14.22
N GLU A 89 -7.97 6.32 -15.18
CA GLU A 89 -9.34 6.81 -15.37
C GLU A 89 -10.34 5.69 -15.67
N ASP A 90 -9.87 4.57 -16.27
CA ASP A 90 -10.68 3.40 -16.60
C ASP A 90 -10.64 2.29 -15.52
N SER A 91 -10.02 2.54 -14.36
CA SER A 91 -9.89 1.55 -13.29
C SER A 91 -10.75 1.94 -12.08
N PRO A 92 -11.93 1.31 -11.89
CA PRO A 92 -12.72 1.53 -10.67
C PRO A 92 -11.93 1.23 -9.40
N ALA A 93 -10.98 0.28 -9.43
CA ALA A 93 -10.13 -0.01 -8.28
C ALA A 93 -9.15 1.13 -7.96
N ASP A 94 -8.72 1.93 -8.94
CA ASP A 94 -7.84 3.07 -8.71
C ASP A 94 -8.65 4.30 -8.23
N LEU A 95 -9.88 4.46 -8.70
CA LEU A 95 -10.75 5.59 -8.37
C LEU A 95 -11.48 5.40 -7.04
N ASP A 96 -12.02 4.20 -6.80
CA ASP A 96 -12.84 3.88 -5.62
C ASP A 96 -12.08 3.03 -4.59
N GLY A 97 -10.81 2.71 -4.82
CA GLY A 97 -10.08 1.74 -3.99
C GLY A 97 -10.02 2.11 -2.51
N GLN A 98 -9.93 3.40 -2.17
CA GLN A 98 -10.02 3.86 -0.78
C GLN A 98 -11.35 3.43 -0.12
N ARG A 99 -12.47 3.63 -0.84
CA ARG A 99 -13.81 3.21 -0.39
C ARG A 99 -13.91 1.69 -0.32
N MET A 100 -13.41 0.97 -1.33
CA MET A 100 -13.41 -0.50 -1.34
C MET A 100 -12.64 -1.09 -0.15
N LEU A 101 -11.46 -0.55 0.17
CA LEU A 101 -10.64 -0.99 1.30
C LEU A 101 -11.36 -0.74 2.64
N LYS A 102 -12.02 0.42 2.78
CA LYS A 102 -12.79 0.73 3.97
C LYS A 102 -14.01 -0.16 4.11
N ASP A 103 -14.84 -0.28 3.08
CA ASP A 103 -16.15 -0.91 3.17
C ASP A 103 -16.06 -2.45 3.20
N LEU A 104 -15.13 -3.03 2.43
CA LEU A 104 -15.00 -4.49 2.31
C LEU A 104 -14.02 -5.07 3.33
N VAL A 105 -12.91 -4.37 3.59
CA VAL A 105 -11.84 -4.87 4.47
C VAL A 105 -11.89 -4.20 5.85
N GLY A 106 -12.39 -2.97 5.96
CA GLY A 106 -12.34 -2.17 7.19
C GLY A 106 -11.03 -1.39 7.36
N LEU A 107 -10.19 -1.32 6.32
CA LEU A 107 -8.93 -0.57 6.36
C LEU A 107 -9.16 0.85 5.85
N THR A 108 -8.95 1.84 6.71
CA THR A 108 -8.97 3.24 6.29
C THR A 108 -7.64 3.58 5.63
N ALA A 109 -7.69 3.98 4.36
CA ALA A 109 -6.52 4.36 3.59
C ALA A 109 -6.57 5.84 3.19
N SER A 110 -5.45 6.38 2.74
CA SER A 110 -5.38 7.68 2.06
C SER A 110 -6.08 7.63 0.70
N GLU A 111 -6.21 8.79 0.06
CA GLU A 111 -6.36 8.86 -1.39
C GLU A 111 -5.15 8.22 -2.10
N TRP A 112 -5.24 8.06 -3.43
CA TRP A 112 -4.14 7.53 -4.22
C TRP A 112 -2.87 8.37 -4.04
N ARG A 113 -1.77 7.72 -3.66
CA ARG A 113 -0.45 8.32 -3.47
C ARG A 113 0.61 7.50 -4.21
N THR A 114 1.71 8.16 -4.54
CA THR A 114 2.90 7.50 -5.05
C THR A 114 4.01 7.60 -4.02
N LEU A 115 4.52 6.46 -3.58
CA LEU A 115 5.67 6.34 -2.70
C LEU A 115 6.93 6.12 -3.54
N TRP A 116 7.87 7.05 -3.43
CA TRP A 116 9.17 7.00 -4.09
C TRP A 116 10.29 6.70 -3.09
N TYR A 117 11.27 5.90 -3.51
CA TYR A 117 12.46 5.56 -2.73
C TYR A 117 13.67 6.29 -3.32
N ASP A 118 14.45 6.94 -2.47
CA ASP A 118 15.60 7.74 -2.89
C ASP A 118 16.86 6.89 -3.21
N GLY A 119 16.75 5.55 -3.16
CA GLY A 119 17.82 4.60 -3.47
C GLY A 119 17.32 3.17 -3.65
N GLU A 120 18.23 2.22 -3.90
CA GLU A 120 17.88 0.82 -4.18
C GLU A 120 17.54 -0.02 -2.94
N SER A 121 17.82 0.50 -1.74
CA SER A 121 17.53 -0.19 -0.47
C SER A 121 16.48 0.53 0.37
N PRO A 122 15.70 -0.20 1.21
CA PRO A 122 14.71 0.38 2.13
C PRO A 122 15.30 1.32 3.19
N ASN A 123 16.62 1.36 3.34
CA ASN A 123 17.34 2.26 4.27
C ASN A 123 17.60 3.64 3.66
N HIS A 124 17.39 3.81 2.35
CA HIS A 124 17.33 5.13 1.73
C HIS A 124 15.95 5.71 2.02
N GLY A 125 15.90 7.01 2.30
CA GLY A 125 14.66 7.72 2.59
C GLY A 125 13.57 7.44 1.55
N CYS A 126 12.32 7.55 1.98
CA CYS A 126 11.19 7.51 1.07
C CYS A 126 10.33 8.75 1.27
N ARG A 127 9.61 9.13 0.20
CA ARG A 127 8.76 10.31 0.17
C ARG A 127 7.54 10.09 -0.68
N PHE A 128 6.44 10.75 -0.31
CA PHE A 128 5.31 10.87 -1.22
C PHE A 128 5.64 11.88 -2.32
N VAL A 129 5.32 11.51 -3.55
CA VAL A 129 5.49 12.35 -4.73
C VAL A 129 4.16 12.49 -5.46
N LEU A 130 3.92 13.67 -6.03
CA LEU A 130 2.76 13.89 -6.88
C LEU A 130 2.93 13.08 -8.17
N PRO A 131 1.86 12.54 -8.75
CA PRO A 131 1.92 11.98 -10.09
C PRO A 131 2.33 13.10 -11.07
N SER A 132 3.59 13.13 -11.50
CA SER A 132 4.00 13.86 -12.69
C SER A 132 3.23 13.24 -13.86
N ALA A 133 2.53 14.07 -14.66
CA ALA A 133 1.98 13.62 -15.92
C ALA A 133 3.11 12.95 -16.72
N CYS A 134 2.91 11.70 -17.12
CA CYS A 134 3.83 10.99 -17.99
C CYS A 134 3.92 11.84 -19.27
N SER A 135 5.08 12.43 -19.55
CA SER A 135 5.30 13.09 -20.83
C SER A 135 5.18 12.01 -21.92
N ASP A 136 4.43 12.31 -22.98
CA ASP A 136 4.07 11.38 -24.04
C ASP A 136 5.27 10.80 -24.82
N ASP A 137 6.50 11.25 -24.54
CA ASP A 137 7.74 10.77 -25.14
C ASP A 137 8.08 9.31 -24.80
N GLU A 138 7.50 8.72 -23.74
CA GLU A 138 7.73 7.31 -23.38
C GLU A 138 6.67 6.34 -23.95
N ARG A 139 5.72 6.80 -24.77
CA ARG A 139 4.71 5.93 -25.40
C ARG A 139 5.19 5.17 -26.64
N GLN A 140 6.43 5.39 -27.09
CA GLN A 140 6.95 4.81 -28.34
C GLN A 140 8.22 3.95 -28.19
N ALA A 141 8.58 3.51 -26.98
CA ALA A 141 9.69 2.56 -26.78
C ALA A 141 9.19 1.13 -26.53
#